data_AF-A0AAU7DY48-F1
#
_entry.id   AF-A0AAU7DY48-F1
#
_cell.length_a   1.000
_cell.length_b   1.000
_cell.length_c   1.000
_cell.angle_alpha   90.00
_cell.angle_beta   90.00
_cell.angle_gamma   90.00
#
_symmetry.space_group_name_H-M   'P 1'
#
loop_
_entity.id
_entity.type
_entity.pdbx_description
1 polymer ?
#
loop_
_entity_poly.entity_id
_entity_poly.type
_entity_poly.pdbx_seq_one_letter_code
_entity_poly.pdbx_strand_id
1 'polypeptide(L)'
;MSDLINLRLIVEVYVTLFVIMDPPGTVPIFLGLTGSMTAKQRKKAARTAIFVAAGVILAFAAFGQQLLNYMHISLPALQASGGLLLLLIALDLLTGKNENENEGAVNKKANVALVPLGTPLLAGPGAIVASMLFVQQSDGSVGDWAGLGIGFLAICLTVWIAMRFAGLIHRILGESGTLLVTRIAGLLLAAIAVQLMADAITAFVFAAME
;
A
#
# COMPACT_ATOMS: atom_id res chain seq x y z
N MET A 1 17.96 21.95 -25.76
CA MET A 1 17.69 22.16 -24.32
C MET A 1 16.54 21.24 -23.97
N SER A 2 16.82 19.94 -23.80
CA SER A 2 17.02 19.36 -22.47
C SER A 2 15.85 19.73 -21.55
N ASP A 3 14.70 19.08 -21.75
CA ASP A 3 13.73 18.94 -20.68
C ASP A 3 14.45 18.21 -19.54
N LEU A 4 15.13 18.99 -18.69
CA LEU A 4 15.81 18.51 -17.49
C LEU A 4 14.85 17.74 -16.58
N ILE A 5 13.54 17.97 -16.77
CA ILE A 5 12.44 17.35 -16.05
C ILE A 5 11.27 17.15 -17.02
N ASN A 6 10.86 15.89 -17.25
CA ASN A 6 9.65 15.59 -18.03
C ASN A 6 8.39 15.80 -17.17
N LEU A 7 7.82 17.02 -17.24
CA LEU A 7 6.64 17.41 -16.45
C LEU A 7 5.42 16.54 -16.75
N ARG A 8 5.24 16.08 -17.99
CA ARG A 8 4.14 15.19 -18.36
C ARG A 8 4.24 13.87 -17.61
N LEU A 9 5.44 13.29 -17.60
CA LEU A 9 5.71 12.03 -16.91
C LEU A 9 5.52 12.15 -15.39
N ILE A 10 5.92 13.28 -14.78
CA ILE A 10 5.66 13.53 -13.35
C ILE A 10 4.16 13.47 -13.06
N VAL A 11 3.36 14.19 -13.84
CA VAL A 11 1.91 14.27 -13.63
C VAL A 11 1.27 12.91 -13.85
N GLU A 12 1.68 12.18 -14.88
CA GLU A 12 1.15 10.86 -15.19
C GLU A 12 1.43 9.83 -14.09
N VAL A 13 2.68 9.77 -13.61
CA VAL A 13 3.08 8.90 -12.50
C VAL A 13 2.33 9.28 -11.23
N TYR A 14 2.27 10.57 -10.92
CA TYR A 14 1.60 11.06 -9.72
C TYR A 14 0.11 10.72 -9.73
N VAL A 15 -0.60 11.04 -10.81
CA VAL A 15 -2.06 10.81 -10.91
C VAL A 15 -2.36 9.32 -10.89
N THR A 16 -1.60 8.51 -11.63
CA THR A 16 -1.79 7.05 -11.67
C THR A 16 -1.61 6.45 -10.28
N LEU A 17 -0.50 6.76 -9.60
CA LEU A 17 -0.25 6.25 -8.26
C LEU A 17 -1.19 6.87 -7.22
N PHE A 18 -1.67 8.10 -7.41
CA PHE A 18 -2.67 8.71 -6.54
C PHE A 18 -4.00 7.95 -6.57
N VAL A 19 -4.47 7.59 -7.77
CA VAL A 19 -5.70 6.81 -7.92
C VAL A 19 -5.51 5.40 -7.36
N ILE A 20 -4.37 4.76 -7.61
CA ILE A 20 -4.10 3.39 -7.16
C ILE A 20 -3.91 3.30 -5.64
N MET A 21 -3.11 4.20 -5.06
CA MET A 21 -2.78 4.16 -3.64
C MET A 21 -3.88 4.74 -2.75
N ASP A 22 -4.85 5.47 -3.33
CA ASP A 22 -5.99 6.09 -2.66
C ASP A 22 -5.63 6.66 -1.27
N PRO A 23 -4.86 7.77 -1.20
CA PRO A 23 -4.50 8.38 0.08
C PRO A 23 -5.72 8.66 0.98
N PRO A 24 -6.87 9.16 0.47
CA PRO A 24 -8.09 9.32 1.27
C PRO A 24 -8.61 8.02 1.88
N GLY A 25 -8.75 6.94 1.10
CA GLY A 25 -9.22 5.64 1.59
C GLY A 25 -8.25 4.96 2.55
N THR A 26 -6.95 5.24 2.41
CA THR A 26 -5.91 4.73 3.32
C THR A 26 -6.03 5.31 4.74
N VAL A 27 -6.60 6.51 4.92
CA VAL A 27 -6.72 7.17 6.24
C VAL A 27 -7.53 6.35 7.26
N PRO A 28 -8.80 5.97 7.01
CA PRO A 28 -9.59 5.19 7.96
C PRO A 28 -8.96 3.81 8.23
N ILE A 29 -8.36 3.21 7.20
CA ILE A 29 -7.64 1.94 7.31
C ILE A 29 -6.46 2.05 8.28
N PHE A 30 -5.61 3.06 8.07
CA PHE A 30 -4.46 3.33 8.92
C PHE A 30 -4.88 3.64 10.36
N LEU A 31 -6.00 4.34 10.55
CA LEU A 31 -6.57 4.57 11.87
C LEU A 31 -6.96 3.27 12.56
N GLY A 32 -7.69 2.40 11.88
CA GLY A 32 -8.11 1.11 12.43
C GLY A 32 -6.92 0.23 12.83
N LEU A 33 -5.91 0.15 11.94
CA LEU A 33 -4.70 -0.64 12.17
C LEU A 33 -3.78 -0.05 13.26
N THR A 34 -3.91 1.24 13.57
CA THR A 34 -3.08 1.93 14.58
C THR A 34 -3.87 2.44 15.78
N GLY A 35 -5.10 1.98 15.98
CA GLY A 35 -5.99 2.43 17.05
C GLY A 35 -5.39 2.26 18.44
N SER A 36 -4.71 1.13 18.69
CA SER A 36 -4.06 0.81 19.97
C SER A 36 -2.64 1.37 20.14
N MET A 37 -2.16 2.17 19.19
CA MET A 37 -0.80 2.73 19.21
C MET A 37 -0.76 4.13 19.82
N THR A 38 0.33 4.45 20.52
CA THR A 38 0.57 5.83 20.97
C THR A 38 0.80 6.77 19.78
N ALA A 39 0.59 8.08 19.95
CA ALA A 39 0.81 9.07 18.88
C ALA A 39 2.24 9.01 18.30
N LYS A 40 3.26 8.73 19.13
CA LYS A 40 4.65 8.57 18.67
C LYS A 40 4.83 7.28 17.87
N GLN A 41 4.23 6.19 18.32
CA GLN A 41 4.24 4.91 17.60
C GLN A 41 3.52 5.00 16.26
N ARG A 42 2.34 5.63 16.20
CA ARG A 42 1.58 5.86 14.97
C ARG A 42 2.38 6.67 13.94
N LYS A 43 3.03 7.76 14.36
CA LYS A 43 3.92 8.54 13.47
C LYS A 43 5.12 7.73 12.97
N LYS A 44 5.65 6.82 13.79
CA LYS A 44 6.71 5.90 13.35
C LYS A 44 6.17 4.90 12.34
N ALA A 45 5.00 4.31 12.60
CA ALA A 45 4.34 3.35 11.71
C ALA A 45 4.06 3.95 10.32
N ALA A 46 3.54 5.18 10.25
CA ALA A 46 3.33 5.87 8.97
C ALA A 46 4.63 6.00 8.16
N ARG A 47 5.71 6.47 8.79
CA ARG A 47 7.01 6.57 8.13
C ARG A 47 7.53 5.22 7.67
N THR A 48 7.50 4.22 8.56
CA THR A 48 7.96 2.86 8.24
C THR A 48 7.19 2.28 7.07
N ALA A 49 5.86 2.38 7.05
CA ALA A 49 5.04 1.86 5.97
C ALA A 49 5.34 2.49 4.62
N ILE A 50 5.58 3.81 4.59
CA ILE A 50 5.97 4.49 3.35
C ILE A 50 7.35 4.09 2.88
N PHE A 51 8.32 3.95 3.79
CA PHE A 51 9.65 3.47 3.40
C PHE A 51 9.61 2.02 2.91
N VAL A 52 8.80 1.17 3.54
CA VAL A 52 8.60 -0.22 3.11
C VAL A 52 7.93 -0.25 1.75
N ALA A 53 6.83 0.50 1.58
CA ALA A 53 6.13 0.58 0.31
C ALA A 53 7.05 1.12 -0.80
N ALA A 54 7.77 2.20 -0.52
CA ALA A 54 8.73 2.78 -1.45
C ALA A 54 9.84 1.81 -1.83
N GLY A 55 10.44 1.14 -0.84
CA GLY A 55 11.47 0.14 -1.08
C GLY A 55 10.99 -1.04 -1.91
N VAL A 56 9.78 -1.55 -1.63
CA VAL A 56 9.19 -2.66 -2.37
C VAL A 56 8.85 -2.23 -3.80
N ILE A 57 8.17 -1.10 -3.99
CA ILE A 57 7.84 -0.59 -5.32
C ILE A 57 9.11 -0.36 -6.13
N LEU A 58 10.14 0.29 -5.58
CA LEU A 58 11.40 0.54 -6.29
C LEU A 58 12.15 -0.76 -6.62
N ALA A 59 12.17 -1.73 -5.70
CA ALA A 59 12.79 -3.03 -5.95
C ALA A 59 12.09 -3.78 -7.07
N PHE A 60 10.75 -3.80 -7.09
CA PHE A 60 9.99 -4.43 -8.16
C PHE A 60 10.04 -3.64 -9.47
N ALA A 61 10.09 -2.32 -9.43
CA ALA A 61 10.27 -1.50 -10.63
C ALA A 61 11.62 -1.78 -11.31
N ALA A 62 12.68 -2.03 -10.53
CA ALA A 62 14.02 -2.33 -11.04
C ALA A 62 14.22 -3.80 -11.46
N PHE A 63 13.70 -4.75 -10.67
CA PHE A 63 14.02 -6.19 -10.83
C PHE A 63 12.80 -7.11 -10.87
N GLY A 64 11.59 -6.56 -10.73
CA GLY A 64 10.42 -7.36 -10.40
C GLY A 64 10.03 -8.36 -11.49
N GLN A 65 10.12 -7.98 -12.77
CA GLN A 65 9.83 -8.92 -13.86
C GLN A 65 10.80 -10.12 -13.86
N GLN A 66 12.09 -9.86 -13.70
CA GLN A 66 13.14 -10.88 -13.64
C GLN A 66 12.97 -11.78 -12.41
N LEU A 67 12.67 -11.19 -11.25
CA LEU A 67 12.43 -11.92 -10.01
C LEU A 67 11.22 -12.86 -10.14
N LEU A 68 10.11 -12.34 -10.68
CA LEU A 68 8.89 -13.11 -10.89
C LEU A 68 9.09 -14.25 -11.87
N ASN A 69 9.75 -13.98 -13.00
CA ASN A 69 10.08 -14.99 -14.01
C ASN A 69 11.00 -16.08 -13.43
N TYR A 70 12.02 -15.70 -12.67
CA TYR A 70 12.94 -16.65 -12.03
C TYR A 70 12.22 -17.58 -11.06
N MET A 71 11.31 -17.02 -10.25
CA MET A 71 10.51 -17.78 -9.29
C MET A 71 9.32 -18.51 -9.93
N HIS A 72 9.05 -18.30 -11.22
CA HIS A 72 7.86 -18.80 -11.92
C HIS A 72 6.55 -18.38 -11.23
N ILE A 73 6.53 -17.17 -10.66
CA ILE A 73 5.38 -16.60 -9.96
C ILE A 73 4.70 -15.57 -10.88
N SER A 74 3.41 -15.73 -11.10
CA SER A 74 2.62 -14.76 -11.86
C SER A 74 2.22 -13.56 -11.00
N LEU A 75 1.99 -12.40 -11.63
CA LEU A 75 1.42 -11.24 -10.93
C LEU A 75 0.08 -11.58 -10.25
N PRO A 76 -0.89 -12.26 -10.91
CA PRO A 76 -2.11 -12.75 -10.26
C PRO A 76 -1.87 -13.55 -8.97
N ALA A 77 -0.83 -14.40 -8.92
CA ALA A 77 -0.50 -15.15 -7.71
C ALA A 77 -0.12 -14.24 -6.53
N LEU A 78 0.66 -13.18 -6.79
CA LEU A 78 0.96 -12.15 -5.80
C LEU A 78 -0.30 -11.39 -5.36
N GLN A 79 -1.20 -11.07 -6.29
CA GLN A 79 -2.45 -10.37 -5.97
C GLN A 79 -3.34 -11.21 -5.06
N ALA A 80 -3.57 -12.48 -5.42
CA ALA A 80 -4.37 -13.41 -4.61
C ALA A 80 -3.76 -13.61 -3.22
N SER A 81 -2.44 -13.76 -3.11
CA SER A 81 -1.76 -13.95 -1.83
C SER A 81 -1.85 -12.71 -0.95
N GLY A 82 -1.65 -11.51 -1.53
CA GLY A 82 -1.81 -10.25 -0.82
C GLY A 82 -3.26 -10.02 -0.38
N GLY A 83 -4.23 -10.33 -1.26
CA GLY A 83 -5.65 -10.30 -0.94
C GLY A 83 -5.99 -11.22 0.23
N LEU A 84 -5.52 -12.47 0.22
CA LEU A 84 -5.74 -13.42 1.32
C LEU A 84 -5.19 -12.89 2.66
N LEU A 85 -4.00 -12.31 2.65
CA LEU A 85 -3.39 -11.71 3.85
C LEU A 85 -4.22 -10.54 4.38
N LEU A 86 -4.68 -9.64 3.50
CA LEU A 86 -5.57 -8.54 3.87
C LEU A 86 -6.89 -9.05 4.44
N LEU A 87 -7.44 -10.15 3.89
CA LEU A 87 -8.68 -10.76 4.39
C LEU A 87 -8.52 -11.28 5.81
N LEU A 88 -7.40 -11.97 6.11
CA LEU A 88 -7.12 -12.45 7.46
C LEU A 88 -7.07 -11.30 8.46
N ILE A 89 -6.38 -10.21 8.09
CA ILE A 89 -6.26 -9.04 8.95
C ILE A 89 -7.60 -8.32 9.10
N ALA A 90 -8.39 -8.24 8.03
CA ALA A 90 -9.74 -7.69 8.05
C ALA A 90 -10.62 -8.45 9.06
N LEU A 91 -10.59 -9.78 9.01
CA LEU A 91 -11.33 -10.64 9.94
C LEU A 91 -10.87 -10.45 11.39
N ASP A 92 -9.57 -10.29 11.64
CA ASP A 92 -9.07 -9.98 12.98
C ASP A 92 -9.58 -8.62 13.50
N LEU A 93 -9.62 -7.60 12.64
CA LEU A 93 -10.20 -6.28 12.96
C LEU A 93 -11.71 -6.34 13.19
N LEU A 94 -12.44 -7.20 12.48
CA LEU A 94 -13.89 -7.37 12.60
C LEU A 94 -14.31 -8.24 13.80
N THR A 95 -13.47 -9.20 14.19
CA THR A 95 -13.75 -10.11 15.32
C THR A 95 -13.23 -9.57 16.65
N GLY A 96 -12.35 -8.56 16.63
CA GLY A 96 -11.82 -7.94 17.86
C GLY A 96 -10.72 -8.75 18.54
N LYS A 97 -10.18 -9.78 17.87
CA LYS A 97 -9.10 -10.64 18.40
C LYS A 97 -7.84 -9.86 18.82
N ASN A 98 -7.60 -8.70 18.22
CA ASN A 98 -6.47 -7.83 18.56
C ASN A 98 -6.57 -7.14 19.93
N GLU A 99 -7.71 -7.18 20.62
CA GLU A 99 -7.89 -6.54 21.94
C GLU A 99 -7.42 -7.45 23.10
N ASN A 100 -7.39 -8.78 22.91
CA ASN A 100 -7.20 -9.76 23.99
C ASN A 100 -5.77 -10.35 24.11
N GLU A 101 -4.87 -10.11 23.15
CA GLU A 101 -3.50 -10.68 23.15
C GLU A 101 -2.41 -9.66 23.53
N ASN A 102 -2.65 -8.87 24.57
CA ASN A 102 -1.81 -7.72 24.97
C ASN A 102 -0.50 -8.08 25.73
N GLU A 103 0.01 -9.31 25.66
CA GLU A 103 1.14 -9.73 26.52
C GLU A 103 2.52 -9.83 25.81
N GLY A 104 2.67 -9.43 24.54
CA GLY A 104 3.97 -9.55 23.81
C GLY A 104 4.34 -8.43 22.83
N ALA A 105 3.72 -7.24 22.94
CA ALA A 105 3.44 -6.36 21.79
C ALA A 105 4.49 -5.27 21.42
N VAL A 106 5.78 -5.61 21.30
CA VAL A 106 6.76 -4.73 20.60
C VAL A 106 6.90 -5.14 19.13
N ASN A 107 6.91 -6.44 18.82
CA ASN A 107 7.04 -6.95 17.45
C ASN A 107 5.76 -6.79 16.62
N LYS A 108 4.56 -7.00 17.18
CA LYS A 108 3.28 -6.83 16.45
C LYS A 108 3.10 -5.40 15.91
N LYS A 109 3.54 -4.37 16.64
CA LYS A 109 3.38 -2.95 16.25
C LYS A 109 4.29 -2.52 15.09
N ALA A 110 5.51 -3.06 15.03
CA ALA A 110 6.39 -2.90 13.87
C ALA A 110 5.84 -3.72 12.69
N ASN A 111 5.29 -4.90 12.97
CA ASN A 111 4.72 -5.78 11.96
C ASN A 111 3.58 -5.10 11.20
N VAL A 112 2.61 -4.45 11.87
CA VAL A 112 1.50 -3.75 11.20
C VAL A 112 1.97 -2.72 10.16
N ALA A 113 3.04 -1.98 10.44
CA ALA A 113 3.59 -0.98 9.52
C ALA A 113 4.29 -1.61 8.30
N LEU A 114 4.88 -2.80 8.47
CA LEU A 114 5.47 -3.59 7.39
C LEU A 114 4.36 -4.30 6.60
N VAL A 115 3.55 -5.08 7.30
CA VAL A 115 2.45 -5.92 6.83
C VAL A 115 1.23 -5.72 7.73
N PRO A 116 0.08 -5.26 7.21
CA PRO A 116 -0.27 -5.13 5.80
C PRO A 116 0.02 -3.75 5.19
N LEU A 117 0.43 -2.78 6.02
CA LEU A 117 0.32 -1.37 5.64
C LEU A 117 1.32 -0.99 4.55
N GLY A 118 2.59 -1.34 4.73
CA GLY A 118 3.61 -1.18 3.68
C GLY A 118 3.33 -2.12 2.51
N THR A 119 3.15 -3.40 2.80
CA THR A 119 2.75 -4.44 1.84
C THR A 119 1.64 -5.31 2.42
N PRO A 120 0.57 -5.63 1.67
CA PRO A 120 0.32 -5.30 0.27
C PRO A 120 -0.56 -4.05 0.09
N LEU A 121 -0.91 -3.29 1.14
CA LEU A 121 -1.86 -2.19 1.00
C LEU A 121 -1.30 -1.02 0.17
N LEU A 122 -0.15 -0.46 0.57
CA LEU A 122 0.47 0.66 -0.14
C LEU A 122 1.29 0.22 -1.35
N ALA A 123 2.20 -0.75 -1.17
CA ALA A 123 2.90 -1.42 -2.26
C ALA A 123 2.07 -2.61 -2.78
N GLY A 124 0.85 -2.30 -3.17
CA GLY A 124 -0.05 -3.28 -3.77
C GLY A 124 0.34 -3.62 -5.21
N PRO A 125 -0.24 -4.69 -5.76
CA PRO A 125 0.08 -5.14 -7.11
C PRO A 125 -0.14 -4.06 -8.17
N GLY A 126 -1.18 -3.24 -8.05
CA GLY A 126 -1.42 -2.13 -8.98
C GLY A 126 -0.27 -1.12 -8.99
N ALA A 127 0.23 -0.73 -7.81
CA ALA A 127 1.33 0.22 -7.70
C ALA A 127 2.65 -0.39 -8.21
N ILE A 128 2.87 -1.68 -7.90
CA ILE A 128 4.00 -2.45 -8.41
C ILE A 128 3.97 -2.51 -9.94
N VAL A 129 2.86 -2.93 -10.56
CA VAL A 129 2.73 -3.05 -12.02
C VAL A 129 2.86 -1.70 -12.70
N ALA A 130 2.18 -0.66 -12.20
CA ALA A 130 2.29 0.69 -12.74
C ALA A 130 3.76 1.17 -12.72
N SER A 131 4.46 0.97 -11.59
CA SER A 131 5.87 1.37 -11.48
C SER A 131 6.79 0.61 -12.45
N MET A 132 6.57 -0.68 -12.67
CA MET A 132 7.32 -1.46 -13.67
C MET A 132 7.08 -0.92 -15.08
N LEU A 133 5.83 -0.64 -15.43
CA LEU A 133 5.46 -0.11 -16.75
C LEU A 133 6.07 1.27 -16.99
N PHE A 134 6.07 2.15 -15.99
CA PHE A 134 6.69 3.46 -16.09
C PHE A 134 8.20 3.39 -16.30
N VAL A 135 8.89 2.45 -15.66
CA VAL A 135 10.33 2.22 -15.90
C VAL A 135 10.57 1.68 -17.31
N GLN A 136 9.75 0.73 -17.77
CA GLN A 136 9.86 0.14 -19.11
C GLN A 136 9.57 1.12 -20.25
N GLN A 137 8.64 2.05 -20.05
CA GLN A 137 8.28 3.08 -21.03
C GLN A 137 9.25 4.26 -21.04
N SER A 138 10.17 4.36 -20.07
CA SER A 138 11.16 5.43 -20.06
C SER A 138 12.26 5.15 -21.09
N ASP A 139 12.61 6.16 -21.90
CA ASP A 139 13.65 6.05 -22.93
C ASP A 139 15.08 6.05 -22.33
N GLY A 140 15.21 5.92 -21.01
CA GLY A 140 16.49 5.95 -20.30
C GLY A 140 17.13 7.35 -20.20
N SER A 141 16.44 8.40 -20.66
CA SER A 141 16.90 9.79 -20.55
C SER A 141 16.97 10.23 -19.08
N VAL A 142 17.97 11.05 -18.75
CA VAL A 142 18.13 11.64 -17.39
C VAL A 142 16.87 12.40 -16.97
N GLY A 143 16.18 13.06 -17.90
CA GLY A 143 14.95 13.82 -17.64
C GLY A 143 13.74 12.94 -17.30
N ASP A 144 13.68 11.72 -17.85
CA ASP A 144 12.60 10.77 -17.55
C ASP A 144 12.82 10.09 -16.20
N TRP A 145 14.06 9.68 -15.89
CA TRP A 145 14.40 9.18 -14.56
C TRP A 145 14.14 10.20 -13.46
N ALA A 146 14.47 11.48 -13.72
CA ALA A 146 14.13 12.57 -12.82
C ALA A 146 12.61 12.74 -12.68
N GLY A 147 11.86 12.67 -13.77
CA GLY A 147 10.39 12.77 -13.77
C GLY A 147 9.71 11.63 -12.98
N LEU A 148 10.14 10.38 -13.22
CA LEU A 148 9.69 9.20 -12.47
C LEU A 148 9.95 9.37 -10.97
N GLY A 149 11.18 9.74 -10.60
CA GLY A 149 11.57 9.92 -9.21
C GLY A 149 10.77 11.03 -8.52
N ILE A 150 10.56 12.17 -9.18
CA ILE A 150 9.80 13.30 -8.64
C ILE A 150 8.32 12.93 -8.47
N GLY A 151 7.68 12.33 -9.48
CA GLY A 151 6.29 11.89 -9.40
C GLY A 151 6.07 10.87 -8.28
N PHE A 152 6.99 9.91 -8.16
CA PHE A 152 6.97 8.90 -7.11
C PHE A 152 7.14 9.51 -5.70
N LEU A 153 8.11 10.41 -5.53
CA LEU A 153 8.31 11.11 -4.25
C LEU A 153 7.09 11.97 -3.88
N ALA A 154 6.46 12.63 -4.85
CA ALA A 154 5.28 13.45 -4.64
C ALA A 154 4.09 12.61 -4.11
N ILE A 155 3.85 11.41 -4.66
CA ILE A 155 2.79 10.55 -4.15
C ILE A 155 3.14 9.96 -2.78
N CYS A 156 4.39 9.53 -2.54
CA CYS A 156 4.81 9.08 -1.20
C CYS A 156 4.61 10.17 -0.14
N LEU A 157 4.92 11.43 -0.49
CA LEU A 157 4.68 12.57 0.38
C LEU A 157 3.19 12.80 0.62
N THR A 158 2.36 12.68 -0.42
CA THR A 158 0.89 12.85 -0.31
C THR A 158 0.28 11.80 0.62
N VAL A 159 0.65 10.52 0.45
CA VAL A 159 0.23 9.43 1.34
C VAL A 159 0.72 9.68 2.77
N TRP A 160 1.97 10.11 2.95
CA TRP A 160 2.51 10.45 4.27
C TRP A 160 1.72 11.54 4.97
N ILE A 161 1.37 12.60 4.24
CA ILE A 161 0.57 13.71 4.75
C ILE A 161 -0.83 13.21 5.13
N ALA A 162 -1.49 12.43 4.26
CA ALA A 162 -2.81 11.85 4.54
C ALA A 162 -2.81 11.00 5.82
N MET A 163 -1.83 10.12 5.97
CA MET A 163 -1.67 9.30 7.19
C MET A 163 -1.33 10.13 8.42
N ARG A 164 -0.67 11.28 8.26
CA ARG A 164 -0.41 12.18 9.38
C ARG A 164 -1.68 12.88 9.85
N PHE A 165 -2.60 13.22 8.94
CA PHE A 165 -3.93 13.74 9.30
C PHE A 165 -4.77 12.71 10.06
N ALA A 166 -4.58 11.42 9.79
CA ALA A 166 -5.18 10.34 10.57
C ALA A 166 -4.92 10.49 12.08
N GLY A 167 -3.69 10.87 12.46
CA GLY A 167 -3.35 11.13 13.87
C GLY A 167 -4.17 12.25 14.52
N LEU A 168 -4.58 13.25 13.74
CA LEU A 168 -5.45 14.33 14.19
C LEU A 168 -6.90 13.85 14.35
N ILE A 169 -7.40 13.09 13.37
CA ILE A 169 -8.75 12.51 13.37
C ILE A 169 -8.97 11.63 14.62
N HIS A 170 -7.99 10.81 14.99
CA HIS A 170 -8.06 10.01 16.21
C HIS A 170 -8.23 10.85 17.50
N ARG A 171 -7.63 12.05 17.57
CA ARG A 171 -7.75 12.92 18.75
C ARG A 171 -9.18 13.44 18.91
N ILE A 172 -9.92 13.55 17.81
CA ILE A 172 -11.32 14.01 17.78
C ILE A 172 -12.28 12.87 18.10
N LEU A 173 -12.01 11.66 17.61
CA LEU A 173 -12.89 10.49 17.74
C LEU A 173 -12.94 9.88 19.15
N GLY A 174 -11.88 10.02 19.94
CA GLY A 174 -11.77 9.33 21.24
C GLY A 174 -11.73 7.80 21.10
N GLU A 175 -11.81 7.07 22.22
CA GLU A 175 -11.70 5.60 22.23
C GLU A 175 -12.89 4.92 21.52
N SER A 176 -14.12 5.35 21.81
CA SER A 176 -15.33 4.77 21.19
C SER A 176 -15.39 5.01 19.69
N GLY A 177 -15.01 6.20 19.21
CA GLY A 177 -14.96 6.49 17.77
C GLY A 177 -13.83 5.72 17.07
N THR A 178 -12.71 5.50 17.75
CA THR A 178 -11.62 4.66 17.22
C THR A 178 -12.06 3.22 17.02
N LEU A 179 -12.85 2.66 17.96
CA LEU A 179 -13.41 1.31 17.79
C LEU A 179 -14.30 1.20 16.54
N LEU A 180 -15.19 2.18 16.33
CA LEU A 180 -16.04 2.23 15.13
C LEU A 180 -15.20 2.30 13.85
N VAL A 181 -14.20 3.18 13.80
CA VAL A 181 -13.30 3.31 12.65
C VAL A 181 -12.51 2.03 12.41
N THR A 182 -12.09 1.32 13.46
CA THR A 182 -11.46 0.01 13.33
C THR A 182 -12.37 -1.03 12.67
N ARG A 183 -13.67 -1.05 13.02
CA ARG A 183 -14.64 -1.94 12.36
C ARG A 183 -14.86 -1.57 10.90
N ILE A 184 -15.00 -0.28 10.61
CA ILE A 184 -15.14 0.21 9.23
C ILE A 184 -13.89 -0.11 8.41
N ALA A 185 -12.69 0.10 8.95
CA ALA A 185 -11.43 -0.28 8.33
C ALA A 185 -11.36 -1.77 8.04
N GLY A 186 -11.83 -2.62 8.96
CA GLY A 186 -11.95 -4.06 8.75
C GLY A 186 -12.89 -4.39 7.58
N LEU A 187 -14.06 -3.75 7.49
CA LEU A 187 -14.99 -3.93 6.37
C LEU A 187 -14.36 -3.51 5.03
N LEU A 188 -13.67 -2.36 5.01
CA LEU A 188 -12.97 -1.86 3.81
C LEU A 188 -11.84 -2.80 3.38
N LEU A 189 -11.03 -3.29 4.32
CA LEU A 189 -9.95 -4.24 4.04
C LEU A 189 -10.50 -5.55 3.48
N ALA A 190 -11.59 -6.06 4.04
CA ALA A 190 -12.23 -7.28 3.54
C ALA A 190 -12.71 -7.08 2.10
N ALA A 191 -13.31 -5.93 1.78
CA ALA A 191 -13.74 -5.61 0.43
C ALA A 191 -12.56 -5.54 -0.56
N ILE A 192 -11.48 -4.83 -0.20
CA ILE A 192 -10.27 -4.74 -1.03
C ILE A 192 -9.63 -6.12 -1.22
N ALA A 193 -9.57 -6.92 -0.15
CA ALA A 193 -9.03 -8.26 -0.19
C ALA A 193 -9.79 -9.17 -1.16
N VAL A 194 -11.13 -9.17 -1.06
CA VAL A 194 -12.00 -9.94 -1.96
C VAL A 194 -11.83 -9.46 -3.40
N GLN A 195 -11.74 -8.15 -3.63
CA GLN A 195 -11.50 -7.59 -4.98
C GLN A 195 -10.16 -8.08 -5.55
N LEU A 196 -9.06 -7.96 -4.81
CA LEU A 196 -7.74 -8.43 -5.26
C LEU A 196 -7.73 -9.94 -5.57
N MET A 197 -8.44 -10.74 -4.77
CA MET A 197 -8.57 -12.17 -5.03
C MET A 197 -9.43 -12.45 -6.27
N ALA A 198 -10.54 -11.74 -6.46
CA ALA A 198 -11.40 -11.90 -7.62
C ALA A 198 -10.69 -11.51 -8.93
N ASP A 199 -9.96 -10.40 -8.93
CA ASP A 199 -9.16 -9.94 -10.07
C ASP A 199 -8.08 -10.97 -10.42
N ALA A 200 -7.40 -11.52 -9.40
CA ALA A 200 -6.41 -12.57 -9.57
C ALA A 200 -6.99 -13.86 -10.17
N ILE A 201 -8.11 -14.35 -9.62
CA ILE A 201 -8.79 -15.56 -10.10
C ILE A 201 -9.25 -15.36 -11.54
N THR A 202 -9.83 -14.20 -11.84
CA THR A 202 -10.28 -13.85 -13.19
C THR A 202 -9.10 -13.85 -14.17
N ALA A 203 -7.96 -13.28 -13.79
CA ALA A 203 -6.75 -13.30 -14.60
C ALA A 203 -6.22 -14.73 -14.84
N PHE A 204 -6.29 -15.61 -13.84
CA PHE A 204 -5.93 -17.03 -14.03
C PHE A 204 -6.87 -17.76 -14.98
N VAL A 205 -8.18 -17.48 -14.91
CA VAL A 205 -9.16 -18.08 -15.81
C VAL A 205 -8.94 -17.63 -17.24
N PHE A 206 -8.72 -16.33 -17.48
CA PHE A 206 -8.38 -15.82 -18.82
C PHE A 206 -7.10 -16.44 -19.38
N ALA A 207 -6.04 -16.52 -18.59
CA ALA A 207 -4.78 -17.12 -19.02
C ALA A 207 -4.89 -18.63 -19.31
N ALA A 208 -5.88 -19.33 -18.75
CA ALA A 208 -6.12 -20.75 -19.04
C ALA A 208 -6.95 -21.00 -20.30
N MET A 209 -7.59 -19.96 -20.86
CA MET A 209 -8.39 -20.03 -22.09
C MET A 209 -7.60 -19.69 -23.36
N GLU A 210 -6.40 -19.10 -23.22
CA GLU A 210 -5.43 -18.83 -24.30
C GLU A 210 -4.50 -20.03 -24.53
#